data_AF-A0A3B8ULC6-F1
#
_entry.id   AF-A0A3B8ULC6-F1
#
_cell.length_a   1.000
_cell.length_b   1.000
_cell.length_c   1.000
_cell.angle_alpha   90.00
_cell.angle_beta   90.00
_cell.angle_gamma   90.00
#
_symmetry.space_group_name_H-M   'P 1'
#
loop_
_entity.id
_entity.type
_entity.pdbx_description
1 polymer ?
#
loop_
_entity_poly.entity_id
_entity_poly.type
_entity_poly.pdbx_seq_one_letter_code
_entity_poly.pdbx_strand_id
1 'polypeptide(L)'
;KEGKLVAAAKDAEAESVYENYYDYNEAIASIPGHRILAINRGENEKFLTIKVEAPEERILRYLEKQIITNDNEYTTPYLKECIADAYDRLIAPAIEREIRNTLTETAEDGAIKVFGKNLEQLLLQPPIAGKVVLGWDPGFRNGCKLAIVDATGKVLATKVVYPTEPFNKVEETKKIVADLIKKYNVNLISCGNGTASRES
;
A
#
# COMPACT_ATOMS: atom_id res chain seq x y z
N LYS A 1 -13.62 -13.78 20.02
CA LYS A 1 -13.24 -13.13 18.74
C LYS A 1 -13.79 -11.69 18.71
N GLU A 2 -13.65 -10.95 19.81
CA GLU A 2 -14.31 -9.64 20.00
C GLU A 2 -13.31 -8.48 19.96
N GLY A 3 -12.03 -8.77 19.68
CA GLY A 3 -11.01 -7.74 19.55
C GLY A 3 -11.18 -6.93 18.26
N LYS A 4 -11.03 -5.61 18.37
CA LYS A 4 -11.11 -4.67 17.25
C LYS A 4 -9.80 -3.93 17.10
N LEU A 5 -9.43 -3.64 15.86
CA LEU A 5 -8.39 -2.67 15.55
C LEU A 5 -9.08 -1.33 15.31
N VAL A 6 -8.62 -0.31 16.02
CA VAL A 6 -9.11 1.07 15.91
C VAL A 6 -7.98 1.95 15.40
N ALA A 7 -8.24 2.71 14.36
CA ALA A 7 -7.34 3.74 13.85
C ALA A 7 -8.04 5.11 13.94
N ALA A 8 -7.29 6.09 14.45
CA ALA A 8 -7.74 7.46 14.63
C ALA A 8 -6.74 8.44 14.05
N ALA A 9 -7.21 9.56 13.48
CA ALA A 9 -6.34 10.63 13.02
C ALA A 9 -5.55 11.28 14.17
N LYS A 10 -4.29 11.63 13.94
CA LYS A 10 -3.52 12.50 14.85
C LYS A 10 -3.87 13.98 14.67
N ASP A 11 -4.19 14.36 13.44
CA ASP A 11 -4.68 15.68 13.08
C ASP A 11 -5.88 15.48 12.14
N ALA A 12 -7.08 15.87 12.60
CA ALA A 12 -8.31 15.65 11.88
C ALA A 12 -8.52 16.61 10.69
N GLU A 13 -7.76 17.72 10.65
CA GLU A 13 -7.88 18.76 9.62
C GLU A 13 -6.85 18.57 8.49
N ALA A 14 -5.86 17.70 8.68
CA ALA A 14 -4.85 17.40 7.67
C ALA A 14 -5.46 16.54 6.54
N GLU A 15 -5.51 17.07 5.31
CA GLU A 15 -5.84 16.27 4.14
C GLU A 15 -4.73 15.25 3.87
N SER A 16 -5.09 13.98 3.70
CA SER A 16 -4.13 12.92 3.40
C SER A 16 -4.77 11.74 2.68
N VAL A 17 -3.94 10.90 2.08
CA VAL A 17 -4.38 9.64 1.47
C VAL A 17 -4.97 8.64 2.49
N TYR A 18 -4.91 8.96 3.78
CA TYR A 18 -5.39 8.12 4.89
C TYR A 18 -6.73 8.57 5.45
N GLU A 19 -7.42 9.54 4.85
CA GLU A 19 -8.72 10.06 5.32
C GLU A 19 -9.75 8.96 5.61
N ASN A 20 -9.79 7.91 4.77
CA ASN A 20 -10.66 6.75 4.97
C ASN A 20 -10.39 5.97 6.29
N TYR A 21 -9.28 6.26 6.96
CA TYR A 21 -8.81 5.61 8.19
C TYR A 21 -8.80 6.54 9.41
N TYR A 22 -9.33 7.77 9.28
CA TYR A 22 -9.33 8.76 10.37
C TYR A 22 -10.28 8.43 11.53
N ASP A 23 -11.36 7.71 11.23
CA ASP A 23 -12.27 7.11 12.23
C ASP A 23 -12.62 5.69 11.76
N TYR A 24 -11.68 4.77 11.98
CA TYR A 24 -11.79 3.41 11.48
C TYR A 24 -11.78 2.41 12.61
N ASN A 25 -12.72 1.48 12.58
CA ASN A 25 -12.71 0.31 13.45
C ASN A 25 -13.17 -0.93 12.69
N GLU A 26 -12.46 -2.04 12.88
CA GLU A 26 -12.83 -3.33 12.29
C GLU A 26 -12.41 -4.49 13.19
N ALA A 27 -13.13 -5.61 13.12
CA ALA A 27 -12.77 -6.82 13.85
C ALA A 27 -11.42 -7.37 13.36
N ILE A 28 -10.52 -7.69 14.29
CA ILE A 28 -9.18 -8.20 14.01
C ILE A 28 -9.23 -9.50 13.18
N ALA A 29 -10.27 -10.31 13.38
CA ALA A 29 -10.41 -11.59 12.70
C ALA A 29 -10.76 -11.48 11.20
N SER A 30 -11.23 -10.32 10.73
CA SER A 30 -11.72 -10.14 9.36
C SER A 30 -11.04 -9.02 8.58
N ILE A 31 -10.10 -8.30 9.19
CA ILE A 31 -9.45 -7.16 8.56
C ILE A 31 -8.61 -7.61 7.35
N PRO A 32 -8.84 -7.06 6.14
CA PRO A 32 -8.05 -7.40 4.97
C PRO A 32 -6.60 -6.91 5.07
N GLY A 33 -5.66 -7.70 4.56
CA GLY A 33 -4.22 -7.37 4.62
C GLY A 33 -3.86 -6.03 3.97
N HIS A 34 -4.48 -5.65 2.85
CA HIS A 34 -4.21 -4.35 2.21
C HIS A 34 -4.58 -3.16 3.11
N ARG A 35 -5.60 -3.30 3.98
CA ARG A 35 -5.97 -2.26 4.96
C ARG A 35 -4.97 -2.21 6.10
N ILE A 36 -4.49 -3.36 6.59
CA ILE A 36 -3.40 -3.42 7.58
C ILE A 36 -2.18 -2.65 7.09
N LEU A 37 -1.75 -2.91 5.84
CA LEU A 37 -0.60 -2.21 5.26
C LEU A 37 -0.83 -0.70 5.14
N ALA A 38 -2.03 -0.27 4.71
CA ALA A 38 -2.37 1.14 4.60
C ALA A 38 -2.38 1.85 5.97
N ILE A 39 -3.00 1.21 6.96
CA ILE A 39 -3.10 1.71 8.33
C ILE A 39 -1.70 1.80 8.98
N ASN A 40 -0.88 0.75 8.87
CA ASN A 40 0.50 0.75 9.37
C ASN A 40 1.35 1.84 8.72
N ARG A 41 1.16 2.07 7.41
CA ARG A 41 1.84 3.14 6.70
C ARG A 41 1.42 4.52 7.23
N GLY A 42 0.11 4.73 7.44
CA GLY A 42 -0.41 5.98 8.03
C GLY A 42 0.11 6.23 9.45
N GLU A 43 0.29 5.19 10.27
CA GLU A 43 0.92 5.31 11.59
C GLU A 43 2.40 5.70 11.50
N ASN A 44 3.17 5.03 10.62
CA ASN A 44 4.58 5.33 10.39
C ASN A 44 4.82 6.75 9.87
N GLU A 45 3.95 7.22 8.95
CA GLU A 45 3.96 8.59 8.44
C GLU A 45 3.34 9.61 9.43
N LYS A 46 2.92 9.15 10.61
CA LYS A 46 2.36 9.95 11.72
C LYS A 46 1.02 10.65 11.41
N PHE A 47 0.24 10.14 10.46
CA PHE A 47 -1.14 10.57 10.25
C PHE A 47 -2.13 9.85 11.18
N LEU A 48 -1.85 8.60 11.52
CA LEU A 48 -2.75 7.75 12.31
C LEU A 48 -2.15 7.37 13.66
N THR A 49 -3.03 7.06 14.61
CA THR A 49 -2.76 6.35 15.86
C THR A 49 -3.56 5.07 15.86
N ILE A 50 -2.93 3.95 16.17
CA ILE A 50 -3.57 2.64 16.13
C ILE A 50 -3.64 2.07 17.55
N LYS A 51 -4.77 1.44 17.87
CA LYS A 51 -4.99 0.72 19.12
C LYS A 51 -5.72 -0.58 18.87
N VAL A 52 -5.43 -1.59 19.69
CA VAL A 52 -6.22 -2.81 19.77
C VAL A 52 -7.18 -2.73 20.95
N GLU A 53 -8.48 -2.72 20.69
CA GLU A 53 -9.50 -2.81 21.72
C GLU A 53 -9.85 -4.26 22.02
N ALA A 54 -9.71 -4.66 23.28
CA ALA A 54 -10.04 -5.99 23.79
C ALA A 54 -11.22 -5.92 24.77
N PRO A 55 -11.99 -7.01 24.95
CA PRO A 55 -13.06 -7.07 25.94
C PRO A 55 -12.47 -7.26 27.35
N GLU A 56 -11.88 -6.19 27.89
CA GLU A 56 -11.09 -6.18 29.13
C GLU A 56 -11.82 -6.79 30.33
N GLU A 57 -13.06 -6.36 30.61
CA GLU A 57 -13.83 -6.91 31.74
C GLU A 57 -13.96 -8.43 31.70
N ARG A 58 -14.17 -8.99 30.50
CA ARG A 58 -14.31 -10.43 30.33
C ARG A 58 -12.97 -11.14 30.54
N ILE A 59 -11.87 -10.51 30.12
CA ILE A 59 -10.53 -11.03 30.32
C ILE A 59 -10.15 -10.99 31.80
N LEU A 60 -10.40 -9.88 32.49
CA LEU A 60 -10.17 -9.75 33.93
C LEU A 60 -10.99 -10.77 34.72
N ARG A 61 -12.30 -10.92 34.44
CA ARG A 61 -13.13 -11.97 35.07
C ARG A 61 -12.61 -13.38 34.80
N TYR A 62 -12.07 -13.63 33.60
CA TYR A 62 -11.44 -14.91 33.28
C TYR A 62 -10.18 -15.13 34.11
N LEU A 63 -9.29 -14.15 34.20
CA LEU A 63 -8.06 -14.23 35.00
C LEU A 63 -8.36 -14.39 36.49
N GLU A 64 -9.29 -13.60 37.03
CA GLU A 64 -9.76 -13.73 38.41
C GLU A 64 -10.23 -15.14 38.72
N LYS A 65 -11.07 -15.74 37.84
CA LYS A 65 -11.57 -17.11 38.02
C LYS A 65 -10.45 -18.17 37.98
N GLN A 66 -9.37 -17.92 37.24
CA GLN A 66 -8.23 -18.85 37.17
C GLN A 66 -7.32 -18.77 38.39
N ILE A 67 -7.11 -17.56 38.93
CA ILE A 67 -6.14 -17.31 39.99
C ILE A 67 -6.76 -17.38 41.39
N ILE A 68 -7.97 -16.85 41.55
CA ILE A 68 -8.67 -16.81 42.84
C ILE A 68 -9.48 -18.10 42.99
N THR A 69 -8.89 -19.08 43.67
CA THR A 69 -9.47 -20.42 43.85
C THR A 69 -10.46 -20.49 45.01
N ASN A 70 -10.31 -19.62 46.01
CA ASN A 70 -11.19 -19.50 47.16
C ASN A 70 -11.34 -18.03 47.54
N ASP A 71 -12.54 -17.64 47.99
CA ASP A 71 -12.79 -16.27 48.42
C ASP A 71 -12.29 -16.03 49.85
N ASN A 72 -11.61 -14.92 50.05
CA ASN A 72 -11.09 -14.49 51.33
C ASN A 72 -11.05 -12.95 51.39
N GLU A 73 -11.75 -12.37 52.35
CA GLU A 73 -11.91 -10.93 52.52
C GLU A 73 -10.58 -10.15 52.60
N TYR A 74 -9.53 -10.76 53.15
CA TYR A 74 -8.24 -10.12 53.32
C TYR A 74 -7.33 -10.24 52.10
N THR A 75 -7.44 -11.30 51.30
CA THR A 75 -6.51 -11.54 50.18
C THR A 75 -7.14 -11.29 48.81
N THR A 76 -8.45 -11.54 48.64
CA THR A 76 -9.16 -11.36 47.37
C THR A 76 -8.97 -9.95 46.79
N PRO A 77 -9.09 -8.84 47.56
CA PRO A 77 -8.90 -7.49 47.01
C PRO A 77 -7.51 -7.28 46.41
N TYR A 78 -6.45 -7.65 47.14
CA TYR A 78 -5.07 -7.52 46.66
C TYR A 78 -4.78 -8.40 45.44
N LEU A 79 -5.38 -9.60 45.37
CA LEU A 79 -5.23 -10.47 44.21
C LEU A 79 -5.90 -9.86 42.97
N LYS A 80 -7.08 -9.25 43.11
CA LYS A 80 -7.75 -8.55 42.01
C LYS A 80 -6.94 -7.35 41.51
N GLU A 81 -6.40 -6.55 42.43
CA GLU A 81 -5.51 -5.44 42.08
C GLU A 81 -4.25 -5.92 41.36
N CYS A 82 -3.61 -6.98 41.84
CA CYS A 82 -2.45 -7.59 41.18
C CYS A 82 -2.79 -8.10 39.76
N ILE A 83 -3.97 -8.71 39.59
CA ILE A 83 -4.42 -9.21 38.28
C ILE A 83 -4.67 -8.06 37.32
N ALA A 84 -5.30 -6.98 37.78
CA ALA A 84 -5.55 -5.79 36.97
C ALA A 84 -4.24 -5.11 36.54
N ASP A 85 -3.30 -4.89 37.47
CA ASP A 85 -1.97 -4.32 37.14
C ASP A 85 -1.20 -5.21 36.16
N ALA A 86 -1.19 -6.53 36.41
CA ALA A 86 -0.51 -7.47 35.52
C ALA A 86 -1.13 -7.47 34.12
N TYR A 87 -2.45 -7.36 34.02
CA TYR A 87 -3.13 -7.30 32.74
C TYR A 87 -2.78 -6.01 31.98
N ASP A 88 -3.01 -4.85 32.58
CA ASP A 88 -2.83 -3.54 31.95
C ASP A 88 -1.36 -3.28 31.58
N ARG A 89 -0.44 -3.52 32.51
CA ARG A 89 0.96 -3.14 32.34
C ARG A 89 1.78 -4.14 31.52
N LEU A 90 1.43 -5.42 31.55
CA LEU A 90 2.25 -6.49 30.99
C LEU A 90 1.55 -7.31 29.91
N ILE A 91 0.37 -7.88 30.22
CA ILE A 91 -0.29 -8.84 29.33
C ILE A 91 -0.87 -8.13 28.10
N ALA A 92 -1.68 -7.08 28.30
CA ALA A 92 -2.34 -6.38 27.19
C ALA A 92 -1.33 -5.78 26.19
N PRO A 93 -0.26 -5.07 26.60
CA PRO A 93 0.73 -4.55 25.65
C PRO A 93 1.52 -5.65 24.94
N ALA A 94 1.77 -6.79 25.58
CA ALA A 94 2.46 -7.91 24.96
C ALA A 94 1.58 -8.56 23.87
N ILE A 95 0.32 -8.84 24.19
CA ILE A 95 -0.64 -9.43 23.26
C ILE A 95 -0.97 -8.48 22.11
N GLU A 96 -1.12 -7.18 22.38
CA GLU A 96 -1.32 -6.18 21.33
C GLU A 96 -0.17 -6.19 20.32
N ARG A 97 1.09 -6.17 20.78
CA ARG A 97 2.25 -6.27 19.88
C ARG A 97 2.24 -7.56 19.08
N GLU A 98 1.95 -8.69 19.71
CA GLU A 98 1.89 -9.99 19.04
C GLU A 98 0.83 -9.99 17.93
N ILE A 99 -0.39 -9.53 18.23
CA ILE A 99 -1.47 -9.40 17.24
C ILE A 99 -1.05 -8.48 16.09
N ARG A 100 -0.49 -7.31 16.39
CA ARG A 100 -0.04 -6.34 15.38
C ARG A 100 1.04 -6.94 14.47
N ASN A 101 1.98 -7.70 15.03
CA ASN A 101 3.02 -8.39 14.26
C ASN A 101 2.42 -9.46 13.35
N THR A 102 1.58 -10.35 13.88
CA THR A 102 0.94 -11.41 13.08
C THR A 102 0.09 -10.86 11.94
N LEU A 103 -0.68 -9.79 12.19
CA LEU A 103 -1.46 -9.11 11.16
C LEU A 103 -0.56 -8.52 10.06
N THR A 104 0.57 -7.94 10.46
CA THR A 104 1.54 -7.34 9.53
C THR A 104 2.19 -8.40 8.66
N GLU A 105 2.73 -9.47 9.26
CA GLU A 105 3.34 -10.59 8.54
C GLU A 105 2.36 -11.22 7.54
N THR A 106 1.14 -11.52 7.99
CA THR A 106 0.11 -12.11 7.13
C THR A 106 -0.25 -11.18 5.95
N ALA A 107 -0.31 -9.87 6.20
CA ALA A 107 -0.61 -8.88 5.18
C ALA A 107 0.53 -8.74 4.15
N GLU A 108 1.78 -8.73 4.61
CA GLU A 108 2.97 -8.67 3.77
C GLU A 108 3.11 -9.91 2.89
N ASP A 109 2.95 -11.11 3.45
CA ASP A 109 2.98 -12.36 2.70
C ASP A 109 1.91 -12.39 1.59
N GLY A 110 0.69 -11.94 1.93
CA GLY A 110 -0.41 -11.80 0.98
C GLY A 110 -0.06 -10.83 -0.15
N ALA A 111 0.52 -9.68 0.16
CA ALA A 111 0.93 -8.68 -0.82
C ALA A 111 2.04 -9.20 -1.74
N ILE A 112 3.07 -9.83 -1.18
CA ILE A 112 4.19 -10.43 -1.94
C ILE A 112 3.67 -11.45 -2.95
N LYS A 113 2.73 -12.31 -2.54
CA LYS A 113 2.13 -13.31 -3.44
C LYS A 113 1.41 -12.66 -4.62
N VAL A 114 0.67 -11.58 -4.38
CA VAL A 114 -0.02 -10.83 -5.44
C VAL A 114 0.98 -10.16 -6.37
N PHE A 115 2.02 -9.51 -5.82
CA PHE A 115 3.07 -8.89 -6.63
C PHE A 115 3.84 -9.91 -7.48
N GLY A 116 4.17 -11.06 -6.90
CA GLY A 116 4.83 -12.16 -7.62
C GLY A 116 3.98 -12.64 -8.80
N LYS A 117 2.68 -12.87 -8.58
CA LYS A 117 1.75 -13.25 -9.65
C LYS A 117 1.66 -12.20 -10.75
N ASN A 118 1.57 -10.93 -10.39
CA ASN A 118 1.50 -9.83 -11.37
C ASN A 118 2.80 -9.73 -12.18
N LEU A 119 3.96 -9.88 -11.53
CA LEU A 119 5.26 -9.88 -12.21
C LEU A 119 5.41 -11.07 -13.15
N GLU A 120 5.03 -12.28 -12.71
CA GLU A 120 5.04 -13.48 -13.54
C GLU A 120 4.19 -13.28 -14.81
N GLN A 121 2.98 -12.73 -14.67
CA GLN A 121 2.11 -12.43 -15.80
C GLN A 121 2.73 -11.44 -16.78
N LEU A 122 3.48 -10.45 -16.30
CA LEU A 122 4.20 -9.49 -17.16
C LEU A 122 5.37 -10.17 -17.90
N LEU A 123 6.12 -11.04 -17.21
CA LEU A 123 7.27 -11.74 -17.80
C LEU A 123 6.87 -12.80 -18.84
N LEU A 124 5.70 -13.41 -18.67
CA LEU A 124 5.18 -14.44 -19.59
C LEU A 124 4.43 -13.86 -20.79
N GLN A 125 4.40 -12.53 -20.95
CA GLN A 125 3.77 -11.94 -22.13
C GLN A 125 4.50 -12.36 -23.41
N PRO A 126 3.77 -12.71 -24.47
CA PRO A 126 4.38 -13.14 -25.73
C PRO A 126 5.21 -11.99 -26.32
N PRO A 127 6.47 -12.23 -26.71
CA PRO A 127 7.32 -11.20 -27.27
C PRO A 127 6.83 -10.77 -28.67
N ILE A 128 6.89 -9.47 -28.95
CA ILE A 128 6.61 -8.92 -30.28
C ILE A 128 7.93 -8.88 -31.07
N ALA A 129 8.17 -9.91 -31.89
CA ALA A 129 9.38 -10.02 -32.69
C ALA A 129 9.24 -9.36 -34.08
N GLY A 130 10.37 -8.91 -34.64
CA GLY A 130 10.44 -8.48 -36.05
C GLY A 130 9.79 -7.13 -36.35
N LYS A 131 9.52 -6.30 -35.34
CA LYS A 131 8.87 -4.99 -35.48
C LYS A 131 9.83 -3.87 -35.11
N VAL A 132 9.79 -2.77 -35.85
CA VAL A 132 10.37 -1.49 -35.42
C VAL A 132 9.39 -0.80 -34.48
N VAL A 133 9.83 -0.49 -33.26
CA VAL A 133 8.96 0.01 -32.18
C VAL A 133 9.37 1.43 -31.79
N LEU A 134 8.39 2.32 -31.69
CA LEU A 134 8.55 3.61 -31.00
C LEU A 134 8.07 3.43 -29.56
N GLY A 135 8.99 3.43 -28.62
CA GLY A 135 8.73 3.53 -27.19
C GLY A 135 8.44 4.99 -26.83
N TRP A 136 7.30 5.20 -26.19
CA TRP A 136 6.82 6.47 -25.69
C TRP A 136 6.70 6.39 -24.18
N ASP A 137 7.52 7.16 -23.48
CA ASP A 137 7.49 7.34 -22.03
C ASP A 137 6.83 8.71 -21.72
N PRO A 138 5.54 8.72 -21.32
CA PRO A 138 4.81 9.95 -21.05
C PRO A 138 5.39 10.77 -19.90
N GLY A 139 5.22 12.09 -19.98
CA GLY A 139 5.54 12.98 -18.87
C GLY A 139 4.98 14.39 -19.06
N PHE A 140 4.81 15.11 -17.95
CA PHE A 140 4.41 16.53 -17.95
C PHE A 140 5.64 17.45 -18.08
N ARG A 141 6.11 18.02 -16.98
CA ARG A 141 7.20 19.02 -16.94
C ARG A 141 8.50 18.58 -17.62
N ASN A 142 8.85 17.30 -17.54
CA ASN A 142 10.09 16.76 -18.13
C ASN A 142 9.90 16.33 -19.60
N GLY A 143 8.73 16.56 -20.19
CA GLY A 143 8.35 16.10 -21.52
C GLY A 143 8.17 14.58 -21.64
N CYS A 144 7.64 14.15 -22.78
CA CYS A 144 7.55 12.75 -23.17
C CYS A 144 8.85 12.33 -23.87
N LYS A 145 9.43 11.20 -23.47
CA LYS A 145 10.65 10.67 -24.08
C LYS A 145 10.28 9.62 -25.11
N LEU A 146 10.86 9.75 -26.29
CA LEU A 146 10.68 8.85 -27.40
C LEU A 146 11.99 8.10 -27.64
N ALA A 147 11.88 6.79 -27.87
CA ALA A 147 12.98 5.96 -28.32
C ALA A 147 12.49 5.06 -29.45
N ILE A 148 13.23 4.96 -30.55
CA ILE A 148 12.90 4.07 -31.65
C ILE A 148 13.92 2.95 -31.65
N VAL A 149 13.43 1.71 -31.64
CA VAL A 149 14.25 0.50 -31.71
C VAL A 149 13.89 -0.30 -32.95
N ASP A 150 14.89 -0.91 -33.59
CA ASP A 150 14.66 -1.81 -34.72
C ASP A 150 14.17 -3.20 -34.29
N ALA A 151 13.96 -4.07 -35.26
CA ALA A 151 13.52 -5.45 -35.07
C ALA A 151 14.45 -6.32 -34.19
N THR A 152 15.69 -5.89 -33.98
CA THR A 152 16.69 -6.57 -33.12
C THR A 152 16.80 -5.94 -31.73
N GLY A 153 16.09 -4.83 -31.48
CA GLY A 153 16.19 -4.06 -30.25
C GLY A 153 17.27 -2.97 -30.28
N LYS A 154 17.96 -2.76 -31.40
CA LYS A 154 18.97 -1.69 -31.51
C LYS A 154 18.28 -0.33 -31.57
N VAL A 155 18.77 0.60 -30.76
CA VAL A 155 18.28 1.99 -30.74
C VAL A 155 18.68 2.71 -32.04
N LEU A 156 17.69 3.25 -32.73
CA LEU A 156 17.86 4.02 -33.98
C LEU A 156 17.81 5.53 -33.75
N ALA A 157 16.98 5.98 -32.79
CA ALA A 157 16.82 7.39 -32.46
C ALA A 157 16.21 7.57 -31.07
N THR A 158 16.49 8.72 -30.45
CA THR A 158 15.79 9.21 -29.27
C THR A 158 15.39 10.67 -29.45
N LYS A 159 14.32 11.09 -28.77
CA LYS A 159 13.85 12.48 -28.81
C LYS A 159 13.05 12.79 -27.55
N VAL A 160 13.05 14.06 -27.13
CA VAL A 160 12.10 14.55 -26.12
C VAL A 160 11.13 15.51 -26.79
N VAL A 161 9.85 15.34 -26.51
CA VAL A 161 8.75 16.17 -27.01
C VAL A 161 7.92 16.66 -25.83
N TYR A 162 7.16 17.75 -26.01
CA TYR A 162 6.44 18.40 -24.92
C TYR A 162 4.95 18.63 -25.26
N PRO A 163 4.18 17.56 -25.55
CA PRO A 163 2.79 17.69 -25.99
C PRO A 163 1.84 18.09 -24.86
N THR A 164 2.21 17.82 -23.61
CA THR A 164 1.39 18.01 -22.41
C THR A 164 1.74 19.30 -21.67
N GLU A 165 1.00 19.59 -20.60
CA GLU A 165 1.30 20.71 -19.70
C GLU A 165 2.71 20.60 -19.11
N PRO A 166 3.40 21.74 -18.91
CA PRO A 166 2.93 23.12 -19.10
C PRO A 166 3.13 23.68 -20.52
N PHE A 167 3.77 22.93 -21.42
CA PHE A 167 4.22 23.46 -22.71
C PHE A 167 3.19 23.34 -23.83
N ASN A 168 2.33 22.32 -23.79
CA ASN A 168 1.21 22.12 -24.71
C ASN A 168 1.59 22.18 -26.21
N LYS A 169 2.79 21.70 -26.58
CA LYS A 169 3.33 21.72 -27.96
C LYS A 169 2.81 20.54 -28.78
N VAL A 170 1.50 20.37 -28.83
CA VAL A 170 0.84 19.21 -29.47
C VAL A 170 1.14 19.16 -30.97
N GLU A 171 0.96 20.25 -31.70
CA GLU A 171 1.15 20.28 -33.17
C GLU A 171 2.62 20.09 -33.59
N GLU A 172 3.56 20.63 -32.81
CA GLU A 172 4.99 20.40 -33.00
C GLU A 172 5.31 18.91 -32.79
N THR A 173 4.79 18.33 -31.71
CA THR A 173 4.99 16.91 -31.37
C THR A 173 4.43 15.99 -32.45
N LYS A 174 3.22 16.25 -32.95
CA LYS A 174 2.60 15.48 -34.04
C LYS A 174 3.50 15.43 -35.28
N LYS A 175 4.06 16.58 -35.70
CA LYS A 175 4.98 16.65 -36.85
C LYS A 175 6.23 15.82 -36.61
N ILE A 176 6.89 16.02 -35.47
CA ILE A 176 8.11 15.29 -35.10
C ILE A 176 7.86 13.77 -35.10
N VAL A 177 6.78 13.33 -34.47
CA VAL A 177 6.43 11.91 -34.36
C VAL A 177 6.09 11.32 -35.73
N ALA A 178 5.32 12.03 -36.56
CA ALA A 178 4.99 11.59 -37.92
C ALA A 178 6.25 11.44 -38.80
N ASP A 179 7.18 12.38 -38.71
CA ASP A 179 8.44 12.32 -39.46
C ASP A 179 9.32 11.15 -39.00
N LEU A 180 9.39 10.92 -37.69
CA LEU A 180 10.10 9.78 -37.11
C LEU A 180 9.50 8.43 -37.52
N ILE A 181 8.16 8.30 -37.48
CA ILE A 181 7.44 7.10 -37.92
C ILE A 181 7.77 6.78 -39.38
N LYS A 182 7.69 7.79 -40.27
CA LYS A 182 8.00 7.63 -41.70
C LYS A 182 9.47 7.29 -41.93
N LYS A 183 10.39 8.00 -41.27
CA LYS A 183 11.84 7.85 -41.45
C LYS A 183 12.33 6.46 -41.08
N TYR A 184 11.82 5.89 -39.98
CA TYR A 184 12.28 4.59 -39.47
C TYR A 184 11.32 3.44 -39.78
N ASN A 185 10.23 3.69 -40.52
CA ASN A 185 9.21 2.70 -40.84
C ASN A 185 8.66 1.98 -39.59
N VAL A 186 8.30 2.76 -38.57
CA VAL A 186 7.79 2.26 -37.29
C VAL A 186 6.52 1.44 -37.51
N ASN A 187 6.45 0.25 -36.92
CA ASN A 187 5.31 -0.66 -37.05
C ASN A 187 4.40 -0.66 -35.81
N LEU A 188 4.94 -0.30 -34.65
CA LEU A 188 4.26 -0.34 -33.37
C LEU A 188 4.66 0.85 -32.51
N ILE A 189 3.70 1.41 -31.77
CA ILE A 189 3.97 2.38 -30.70
C ILE A 189 3.67 1.70 -29.37
N SER A 190 4.65 1.69 -28.47
CA SER A 190 4.48 1.23 -27.09
C SER A 190 4.39 2.46 -26.19
N CYS A 191 3.29 2.65 -25.47
CA CYS A 191 3.08 3.78 -24.57
C CYS A 191 3.13 3.30 -23.11
N GLY A 192 3.98 3.93 -22.30
CA GLY A 192 4.02 3.69 -20.86
C GLY A 192 2.71 4.09 -20.18
N ASN A 193 2.25 3.29 -19.23
CA ASN A 193 1.01 3.52 -18.47
C ASN A 193 1.22 4.43 -17.23
N GLY A 194 2.27 5.25 -17.26
CA GLY A 194 2.69 6.11 -16.15
C GLY A 194 1.96 7.46 -16.09
N THR A 195 2.61 8.42 -15.44
CA THR A 195 2.12 9.81 -15.35
C THR A 195 1.98 10.43 -16.74
N ALA A 196 0.89 11.16 -17.00
CA ALA A 196 0.58 11.80 -18.29
C ALA A 196 0.27 10.83 -19.46
N SER A 197 0.02 9.55 -19.17
CA SER A 197 -0.25 8.53 -20.19
C SER A 197 -1.61 8.68 -20.87
N ARG A 198 -2.58 9.36 -20.24
CA ARG A 198 -3.91 9.59 -20.81
C ARG A 198 -3.91 10.72 -21.84
N GLU A 199 -3.05 11.70 -21.62
CA GLU A 199 -2.89 12.91 -22.42
C GLU A 199 -1.94 12.70 -23.62
N SER A 200 -1.10 11.66 -23.55
CA SER A 200 -0.12 11.27 -24.59
C SER A 200 -0.75 10.40 -25.68
#